data_AF-A0A1C6IN08-F1
#
_entry.id   AF-A0A1C6IN08-F1
#
_cell.length_a   1.000
_cell.length_b   1.000
_cell.length_c   1.000
_cell.angle_alpha   90.00
_cell.angle_beta   90.00
_cell.angle_gamma   90.00
#
_symmetry.space_group_name_H-M   'P 1'
#
loop_
_entity.id
_entity.type
_entity.pdbx_description
1 polymer ?
#
loop_
_entity_poly.entity_id
_entity_poly.type
_entity_poly.pdbx_seq_one_letter_code
_entity_poly.pdbx_strand_id
1 'polypeptide(L)'
;MAQLAENGQIATQYVDLDGHPTMDIDGNPNGSVWSVEGITSPDGRVFGKMGHAERVGPCLYRNIPGNYDLGLFDAAKDYFSL
;
A
#
# COMPACT_ATOMS: atom_id res chain seq x y z
N MET A 1 5.49 -12.78 -11.16
CA MET A 1 5.56 -11.31 -10.99
C MET A 1 5.26 -10.57 -12.29
N ALA A 2 5.87 -10.90 -13.43
CA ALA A 2 5.55 -10.28 -14.73
C ALA A 2 4.05 -10.17 -15.03
N GLN A 3 3.30 -11.28 -14.90
CA GLN A 3 1.85 -11.27 -15.13
C GLN A 3 1.09 -10.30 -14.19
N LEU A 4 1.46 -10.21 -12.91
CA LEU A 4 0.79 -9.30 -11.95
C LEU A 4 1.05 -7.84 -12.33
N ALA A 5 2.28 -7.52 -12.75
CA ALA A 5 2.64 -6.19 -13.21
C ALA A 5 1.92 -5.83 -14.52
N GLU A 6 1.91 -6.74 -15.50
CA GLU A 6 1.20 -6.57 -16.78
C GLU A 6 -0.31 -6.39 -16.58
N ASN A 7 -0.89 -7.07 -15.60
CA ASN A 7 -2.30 -6.93 -15.25
C ASN A 7 -2.61 -5.68 -14.41
N GLY A 8 -1.60 -4.89 -14.02
CA GLY A 8 -1.79 -3.73 -13.14
C GLY A 8 -2.23 -4.09 -11.71
N GLN A 9 -1.95 -5.32 -11.25
CA GLN A 9 -2.38 -5.81 -9.94
C GLN A 9 -1.41 -5.47 -8.80
N ILE A 10 -0.24 -4.91 -9.10
CA ILE A 10 0.68 -4.39 -8.08
C ILE A 10 0.19 -2.98 -7.72
N ALA A 11 -0.49 -2.87 -6.57
CA ALA A 11 -1.15 -1.63 -6.17
C ALA A 11 -0.24 -0.72 -5.34
N THR A 12 0.68 -1.31 -4.56
CA THR A 12 1.59 -0.57 -3.69
C THR A 12 2.95 -1.26 -3.61
N GLN A 13 4.00 -0.46 -3.46
CA GLN A 13 5.37 -0.94 -3.30
C GLN A 13 6.05 -0.22 -2.13
N TYR A 14 6.97 -0.93 -1.48
CA TYR A 14 7.96 -0.37 -0.57
C TYR A 14 8.97 0.47 -1.35
N VAL A 15 9.23 1.69 -0.88
CA VAL A 15 10.09 2.66 -1.56
C VAL A 15 11.14 3.23 -0.60
N ASP A 16 12.24 3.71 -1.15
CA ASP A 16 13.20 4.54 -0.43
C ASP A 16 12.66 5.97 -0.19
N LEU A 17 13.48 6.83 0.43
CA LEU A 17 13.12 8.21 0.73
C LEU A 17 12.94 9.09 -0.52
N ASP A 18 13.48 8.68 -1.66
CA ASP A 18 13.30 9.36 -2.95
C ASP A 18 12.06 8.85 -3.70
N GLY A 19 11.36 7.85 -3.15
CA GLY A 19 10.15 7.27 -3.71
C GLY A 19 10.41 6.18 -4.76
N HIS A 20 11.64 5.69 -4.89
CA HIS A 20 11.95 4.58 -5.80
C HIS A 20 11.74 3.23 -5.09
N PRO A 21 11.14 2.23 -5.77
CA PRO A 21 11.04 0.89 -5.21
C PRO A 21 12.41 0.34 -4.82
N THR A 22 12.52 -0.12 -3.57
CA THR A 22 13.82 -0.56 -3.02
C THR A 22 13.75 -1.99 -2.48
N MET A 23 14.86 -2.71 -2.64
CA MET A 23 15.08 -4.01 -2.01
C MET A 23 15.94 -3.89 -0.74
N ASP A 24 16.37 -2.67 -0.39
CA ASP A 24 17.04 -2.41 0.88
C ASP A 24 16.07 -2.66 2.04
N ILE A 25 16.55 -3.29 3.11
CA ILE A 25 15.75 -3.64 4.28
C ILE A 25 15.21 -2.42 5.01
N ASP A 26 15.88 -1.27 4.89
CA ASP A 26 15.44 -0.02 5.51
C ASP A 26 14.13 0.50 4.89
N GLY A 27 13.88 0.23 3.61
CA GLY A 27 12.63 0.57 2.92
C GLY A 27 11.68 -0.61 2.72
N ASN A 28 12.20 -1.83 2.56
CA ASN A 28 11.47 -3.08 2.33
C ASN A 28 11.72 -4.06 3.50
N PRO A 29 10.97 -3.91 4.60
CA PRO A 29 11.30 -4.55 5.88
C PRO A 29 11.12 -6.08 5.89
N ASN A 30 10.40 -6.64 4.92
CA ASN A 30 10.15 -8.07 4.80
C ASN A 30 10.85 -8.70 3.58
N GLY A 31 11.62 -7.92 2.82
CA GLY A 31 12.31 -8.40 1.62
C GLY A 31 11.36 -8.87 0.52
N SER A 32 10.14 -8.33 0.47
CA SER A 32 9.15 -8.66 -0.58
C SER A 32 9.78 -8.52 -1.96
N VAL A 33 9.63 -9.55 -2.80
CA VAL A 33 10.13 -9.56 -4.18
C VAL A 33 9.50 -8.40 -4.95
N TRP A 34 10.32 -7.65 -5.70
CA TRP A 34 9.92 -6.46 -6.45
C TRP A 34 9.30 -5.37 -5.57
N SER A 35 9.65 -5.39 -4.29
CA SER A 35 9.17 -4.42 -3.30
C SER A 35 7.64 -4.42 -3.15
N VAL A 36 6.94 -5.48 -3.56
CA VAL A 36 5.47 -5.51 -3.54
C VAL A 36 4.95 -5.51 -2.10
N GLU A 37 4.09 -4.52 -1.79
CA GLU A 37 3.46 -4.37 -0.47
C GLU A 37 2.00 -4.82 -0.48
N GLY A 38 1.29 -4.54 -1.57
CA GLY A 38 -0.11 -4.88 -1.72
C GLY A 38 -0.52 -5.09 -3.17
N ILE A 39 -1.52 -5.96 -3.35
CA ILE A 39 -2.04 -6.39 -4.64
C ILE A 39 -3.57 -6.39 -4.66
N THR A 40 -4.15 -6.29 -5.85
CA THR A 40 -5.59 -6.41 -6.08
C THR A 40 -5.96 -7.74 -6.73
N SER A 41 -7.19 -8.20 -6.51
CA SER A 41 -7.80 -9.23 -7.35
C SER A 41 -7.93 -8.74 -8.80
N PRO A 42 -7.96 -9.64 -9.80
CA PRO A 42 -8.06 -9.23 -11.21
C PRO A 42 -9.30 -8.38 -11.55
N ASP A 43 -10.36 -8.50 -10.76
CA ASP A 43 -11.60 -7.71 -10.90
C ASP A 43 -11.61 -6.43 -10.05
N GLY A 44 -10.53 -6.13 -9.33
CA GLY A 44 -10.37 -4.94 -8.51
C GLY A 44 -11.19 -4.91 -7.21
N ARG A 45 -11.93 -5.97 -6.88
CA ARG A 45 -12.88 -5.97 -5.74
C ARG A 45 -12.25 -6.33 -4.41
N VAL A 46 -11.10 -6.99 -4.43
CA VAL A 46 -10.35 -7.39 -3.23
C VAL A 46 -8.99 -6.72 -3.28
N PHE A 47 -8.66 -5.96 -2.24
CA PHE A 47 -7.34 -5.37 -2.04
C PHE A 47 -6.68 -6.03 -0.83
N GLY A 48 -5.53 -6.68 -1.05
CA GLY A 48 -4.71 -7.27 -0.01
C GLY A 48 -3.43 -6.47 0.18
N LYS A 49 -3.09 -6.13 1.43
CA LYS A 49 -1.87 -5.40 1.79
C LYS A 49 -1.33 -5.82 3.14
N MET A 50 -0.04 -5.56 3.40
CA MET A 50 0.63 -5.92 4.65
C MET A 50 0.64 -4.78 5.67
N GLY A 51 0.84 -3.54 5.22
CA GLY A 51 0.80 -2.34 6.03
C GLY A 51 -0.60 -2.12 6.62
N HIS A 52 -0.63 -1.71 7.87
CA HIS A 52 -1.87 -1.54 8.62
C HIS A 52 -2.50 -0.17 8.36
N ALA A 53 -3.31 -0.07 7.32
CA ALA A 53 -4.01 1.17 6.95
C ALA A 53 -5.06 1.59 7.99
N GLU A 54 -5.55 0.64 8.79
CA GLU A 54 -6.51 0.90 9.87
C GLU A 54 -5.91 1.61 11.07
N ARG A 55 -4.57 1.67 11.17
CA ARG A 55 -3.87 2.41 12.23
C ARG A 55 -3.85 3.90 11.94
N VAL A 56 -5.03 4.50 11.86
CA VAL A 56 -5.24 5.94 11.68
C VAL A 56 -6.04 6.46 12.87
N GLY A 57 -5.64 7.63 13.40
CA GLY A 57 -6.27 8.18 14.58
C GLY A 57 -5.55 9.40 15.16
N PRO A 58 -6.20 10.12 16.09
CA PRO A 58 -5.62 11.29 16.71
C PRO A 58 -4.35 10.94 17.48
N CYS A 59 -3.36 11.84 17.44
CA CYS A 59 -2.10 11.75 18.18
C CYS A 59 -1.18 10.57 17.82
N LEU A 60 -1.42 9.87 16.71
CA LEU A 60 -0.48 8.88 16.14
C LEU A 60 0.61 9.57 15.31
N TYR A 61 1.76 8.90 15.13
CA TYR A 61 2.87 9.31 14.25
C TYR A 61 3.38 10.75 14.45
N ARG A 62 3.23 11.33 15.65
CA ARG A 62 3.55 12.74 15.93
C ARG A 62 5.00 13.16 15.62
N ASN A 63 5.90 12.19 15.54
CA ASN A 63 7.32 12.37 15.28
C ASN A 63 7.72 12.04 13.83
N ILE A 64 6.80 11.60 12.99
CA ILE A 64 7.08 11.28 11.59
C ILE A 64 6.22 12.23 10.73
N PRO A 65 6.85 13.04 9.86
CA PRO A 65 6.10 13.95 8.98
C PRO A 65 5.40 13.16 7.87
N GLY A 66 4.16 13.52 7.57
CA GLY A 66 3.41 12.93 6.47
C GLY A 66 1.90 12.95 6.69
N ASN A 67 1.17 12.56 5.64
CA ASN A 67 -0.22 12.16 5.76
C ASN A 67 -0.30 10.63 5.67
N TYR A 68 -0.79 10.00 6.74
CA TYR A 68 -0.90 8.55 6.85
C TYR A 68 -2.30 8.01 6.55
N ASP A 69 -3.27 8.90 6.37
CA ASP A 69 -4.59 8.50 5.90
C ASP A 69 -4.53 8.25 4.39
N LEU A 70 -4.67 6.97 4.02
CA LEU A 70 -4.68 6.52 2.64
C LEU A 70 -6.06 6.70 1.97
N GLY A 71 -7.10 7.10 2.72
CA GLY A 71 -8.47 7.23 2.22
C GLY A 71 -9.14 5.92 1.81
N LEU A 72 -8.53 4.76 2.12
CA LEU A 72 -9.00 3.45 1.68
C LEU A 72 -10.41 3.12 2.18
N PHE A 73 -10.72 3.47 3.42
CA PHE A 73 -12.03 3.17 4.01
C PHE A 73 -13.13 4.08 3.48
N ASP A 74 -12.83 5.35 3.23
CA ASP A 74 -13.76 6.28 2.59
C ASP A 74 -14.02 5.86 1.13
N ALA A 75 -12.98 5.50 0.38
CA ALA A 75 -13.12 4.98 -0.97
C ALA A 75 -13.95 3.67 -1.00
N ALA A 76 -13.75 2.77 -0.02
CA ALA A 76 -14.55 1.56 0.09
C ALA A 76 -16.02 1.88 0.39
N LYS A 77 -16.30 2.83 1.29
CA LYS A 77 -17.65 3.31 1.57
C LYS A 77 -18.29 3.89 0.31
N ASP A 78 -17.59 4.76 -0.41
CA ASP A 78 -18.08 5.41 -1.63
C ASP A 78 -18.40 4.38 -2.72
N TYR A 79 -17.56 3.35 -2.87
CA TYR A 79 -17.79 2.25 -3.82
C TYR A 79 -19.12 1.51 -3.58
N PHE A 80 -19.56 1.37 -2.32
CA PHE A 80 -20.81 0.70 -1.96
C PHE A 80 -22.00 1.66 -1.78
N SER A 81 -21.76 2.98 -1.83
CA SER A 81 -22.79 4.00 -1.70
C SER A 81 -23.43 4.25 -3.06
N LEU A 82 -24.49 3.50 -3.38
CA LEU A 82 -25.37 3.75 -4.53
C LEU A 82 -26.24 4.99 -4.31
#